data_AF-A0A942IFL3-F1
#
_entry.id   AF-A0A942IFL3-F1
#
_cell.length_a   1.000
_cell.length_b   1.000
_cell.length_c   1.000
_cell.angle_alpha   90.00
_cell.angle_beta   90.00
_cell.angle_gamma   90.00
#
_symmetry.space_group_name_H-M   'P 1'
#
loop_
_entity.id
_entity.type
_entity.pdbx_description
1 polymer ?
#
loop_
_entity_poly.entity_id
_entity_poly.type
_entity_poly.pdbx_seq_one_letter_code
_entity_poly.pdbx_strand_id
1 'polypeptide(L)'
;MADEKRNEEKEKSFVVRDKRFTAQKEEEKVSPKEEQREEPLREEVSGEEAPLPEINFTSLILSLSTSAFIQLGEIDDPFTQKQSKNLPIAKQTIDLIGMLREKTRGNLTSEEEKFIEQVLFDLRMRYVKTAG
;
A
#
# COMPACT_ATOMS: atom_id res chain seq x y z
N MET A 1 49.99 -45.87 -33.40
CA MET A 1 48.63 -46.42 -33.53
C MET A 1 47.84 -45.81 -32.38
N ALA A 2 46.93 -44.87 -32.63
CA ALA A 2 45.69 -45.02 -33.42
C ALA A 2 44.60 -45.70 -32.58
N ASP A 3 43.57 -44.90 -32.24
CA ASP A 3 42.12 -45.22 -32.29
C ASP A 3 41.60 -46.44 -31.50
N GLU A 4 40.36 -46.58 -30.99
CA GLU A 4 39.18 -45.76 -30.71
C GLU A 4 38.27 -46.62 -29.77
N LYS A 5 37.11 -46.25 -29.17
CA LYS A 5 36.18 -45.11 -29.22
C LYS A 5 35.35 -45.12 -27.91
N ARG A 6 34.46 -44.11 -27.72
CA ARG A 6 33.27 -44.13 -26.80
C ARG A 6 33.62 -43.99 -25.30
N ASN A 7 32.95 -43.15 -24.49
CA ASN A 7 31.67 -42.44 -24.65
C ASN A 7 31.68 -41.08 -23.91
N GLU A 8 30.72 -40.20 -24.24
CA GLU A 8 29.99 -39.24 -23.36
C GLU A 8 30.74 -38.47 -22.24
N GLU A 9 30.63 -37.14 -22.08
CA GLU A 9 29.63 -36.17 -22.55
C GLU A 9 30.27 -34.86 -23.04
N LYS A 10 29.67 -34.24 -24.05
CA LYS A 10 30.01 -32.88 -24.45
C LYS A 10 29.16 -31.90 -23.65
N GLU A 11 29.77 -31.08 -22.79
CA GLU A 11 29.08 -29.89 -22.27
C GLU A 11 28.66 -29.01 -23.45
N LYS A 12 27.35 -28.99 -23.71
CA LYS A 12 26.78 -28.21 -24.81
C LYS A 12 26.81 -26.75 -24.41
N SER A 13 27.79 -26.01 -24.94
CA SER A 13 27.83 -24.55 -24.88
C SER A 13 26.58 -23.98 -25.58
N PHE A 14 25.56 -23.60 -24.82
CA PHE A 14 24.37 -22.96 -25.35
C PHE A 14 24.66 -21.49 -25.68
N VAL A 15 24.90 -21.22 -26.97
CA VAL A 15 25.04 -19.85 -27.47
C VAL A 15 23.64 -19.24 -27.60
N VAL A 16 23.24 -18.45 -26.60
CA VAL A 16 22.03 -17.63 -26.66
C VAL A 16 22.27 -16.52 -27.69
N ARG A 17 21.78 -16.72 -28.92
CA ARG A 17 21.77 -15.68 -29.95
C ARG A 17 20.63 -14.72 -29.65
N ASP A 18 20.95 -13.60 -29.00
CA ASP A 18 20.06 -12.45 -28.94
C ASP A 18 19.69 -12.01 -30.38
N LYS A 19 18.41 -11.71 -30.59
CA LYS A 19 17.83 -11.29 -31.88
C LYS A 19 17.20 -9.89 -31.80
N ARG A 20 17.64 -9.04 -30.88
CA ARG A 20 17.18 -7.65 -30.78
C ARG A 20 18.13 -6.70 -31.49
N PHE A 21 18.16 -6.78 -32.82
CA PHE A 21 18.67 -5.70 -33.65
C PHE A 21 17.68 -5.36 -34.78
N THR A 22 17.09 -4.16 -34.64
CA THR A 22 16.53 -3.28 -35.69
C THR A 22 15.51 -3.82 -36.70
N ALA A 23 14.30 -3.26 -36.65
CA ALA A 23 13.64 -2.69 -37.81
C ALA A 23 12.73 -1.52 -37.38
N GLN A 24 12.60 -0.52 -38.24
CA GLN A 24 11.94 0.76 -37.98
C GLN A 24 10.63 0.85 -38.80
N LYS A 25 9.69 1.66 -38.34
CA LYS A 25 8.85 2.56 -39.17
C LYS A 25 7.63 2.02 -39.98
N GLU A 26 6.45 2.46 -39.51
CA GLU A 26 5.23 2.98 -40.22
C GLU A 26 4.32 2.12 -41.14
N GLU A 27 3.07 2.63 -41.26
CA GLU A 27 2.04 2.44 -42.31
C GLU A 27 1.33 1.06 -42.47
N GLU A 28 0.07 0.95 -42.90
CA GLU A 28 -1.12 1.83 -42.77
C GLU A 28 -2.42 0.98 -42.94
N LYS A 29 -3.60 1.61 -42.83
CA LYS A 29 -4.96 1.01 -42.80
C LYS A 29 -5.49 0.61 -44.20
N VAL A 30 -6.23 -0.50 -44.30
CA VAL A 30 -7.38 -0.71 -45.24
C VAL A 30 -8.36 -1.73 -44.61
N SER A 31 -9.47 -1.33 -43.94
CA SER A 31 -10.87 -1.17 -44.45
C SER A 31 -11.71 -2.49 -44.47
N PRO A 32 -13.05 -2.49 -44.68
CA PRO A 32 -14.04 -2.19 -43.62
C PRO A 32 -15.32 -3.08 -43.60
N LYS A 33 -16.30 -2.66 -42.76
CA LYS A 33 -17.76 -2.95 -42.72
C LYS A 33 -18.32 -4.04 -41.77
N GLU A 34 -18.98 -3.52 -40.73
CA GLU A 34 -20.39 -3.77 -40.35
C GLU A 34 -20.90 -5.22 -40.23
N GLU A 35 -21.18 -5.61 -38.98
CA GLU A 35 -22.57 -5.97 -38.65
C GLU A 35 -22.90 -5.51 -37.22
N GLN A 36 -24.07 -4.88 -37.05
CA GLN A 36 -24.46 -4.23 -35.80
C GLN A 36 -24.98 -5.27 -34.81
N ARG A 37 -24.47 -5.24 -33.57
CA ARG A 37 -25.14 -5.83 -32.43
C ARG A 37 -25.16 -4.81 -31.29
N GLU A 38 -26.29 -4.14 -31.16
CA GLU A 38 -26.56 -3.25 -30.02
C GLU A 38 -26.70 -4.12 -28.76
N GLU A 39 -25.68 -4.12 -27.92
CA GLU A 39 -25.81 -4.49 -26.50
C GLU A 39 -25.67 -3.21 -25.67
N PRO A 40 -26.45 -3.07 -24.57
CA PRO A 40 -26.70 -1.78 -23.95
C PRO A 40 -25.43 -1.15 -23.39
N LEU A 41 -25.39 0.19 -23.38
CA LEU A 41 -24.30 0.96 -22.77
C LEU A 41 -24.05 0.46 -21.35
N ARG A 42 -22.98 -0.33 -21.20
CA ARG A 42 -22.26 -0.41 -19.94
C ARG A 42 -21.48 0.89 -19.88
N GLU A 43 -21.82 1.75 -18.93
CA GLU A 43 -20.97 2.89 -18.61
C GLU A 43 -19.58 2.34 -18.32
N GLU A 44 -18.62 2.67 -19.20
CA GLU A 44 -17.22 2.50 -18.88
C GLU A 44 -16.95 3.43 -17.71
N VAL A 45 -16.99 2.88 -16.50
CA VAL A 45 -16.27 3.43 -15.37
C VAL A 45 -14.80 3.35 -15.71
N SER A 46 -14.34 4.32 -16.50
CA SER A 46 -12.93 4.70 -16.63
C SER A 46 -12.48 5.24 -15.29
N GLY A 47 -12.42 4.34 -14.30
CA GLY A 47 -11.68 4.55 -13.08
C GLY A 47 -10.22 4.66 -13.48
N GLU A 48 -9.78 5.89 -13.72
CA GLU A 48 -8.41 6.25 -13.42
C GLU A 48 -8.20 5.86 -11.96
N GLU A 49 -7.54 4.72 -11.74
CA GLU A 49 -7.06 4.30 -10.42
C GLU A 49 -6.02 5.33 -10.00
N ALA A 50 -6.50 6.45 -9.44
CA ALA A 50 -5.66 7.44 -8.81
C ALA A 50 -4.79 6.69 -7.79
N PRO A 51 -3.45 6.72 -7.93
CA PRO A 51 -2.59 5.87 -7.14
C PRO A 51 -2.85 6.13 -5.67
N LEU A 52 -3.14 5.07 -4.91
CA LEU A 52 -3.40 5.17 -3.48
C LEU A 52 -2.23 5.90 -2.81
N PRO A 53 -2.51 6.87 -1.92
CA PRO A 53 -1.45 7.68 -1.31
C PRO A 53 -0.46 6.79 -0.57
N GLU A 54 0.84 7.05 -0.73
CA GLU A 54 1.89 6.23 -0.15
C GLU A 54 1.74 6.13 1.38
N ILE A 55 1.63 4.89 1.87
CA ILE A 55 1.51 4.61 3.30
C ILE A 55 2.90 4.74 3.92
N ASN A 56 3.05 5.74 4.78
CA ASN A 56 4.26 6.07 5.50
C ASN A 56 3.99 5.95 7.01
N PHE A 57 5.03 5.90 7.85
CA PHE A 57 4.86 5.75 9.30
C PHE A 57 3.96 6.85 9.89
N THR A 58 4.17 8.09 9.48
CA THR A 58 3.33 9.25 9.88
C THR A 58 1.86 9.07 9.52
N SER A 59 1.52 8.55 8.33
CA SER A 59 0.10 8.35 7.95
C SER A 59 -0.53 7.16 8.67
N LEU A 60 0.23 6.11 8.96
CA LEU A 60 -0.21 5.02 9.85
C LEU A 60 -0.55 5.55 11.26
N ILE A 61 0.39 6.27 11.89
CA ILE A 61 0.19 6.83 13.24
C ILE A 61 -0.97 7.84 13.27
N LEU A 62 -1.12 8.66 12.23
CA LEU A 62 -2.28 9.56 12.08
C LEU A 62 -3.60 8.79 12.01
N SER A 63 -3.68 7.69 11.26
CA SER A 63 -4.90 6.87 11.16
C SER A 63 -5.30 6.22 12.50
N LEU A 64 -4.30 5.76 13.26
CA LEU A 64 -4.50 5.20 14.61
C LEU A 64 -4.91 6.29 15.61
N SER A 65 -4.32 7.49 15.50
CA SER A 65 -4.68 8.66 16.32
C SER A 65 -6.12 9.10 16.10
N THR A 66 -6.55 9.24 14.84
CA THR A 66 -7.94 9.55 14.47
C THR A 66 -8.91 8.49 15.01
N SER A 67 -8.55 7.21 14.90
CA SER A 67 -9.34 6.10 15.46
C SER A 67 -9.48 6.21 16.98
N ALA A 68 -8.39 6.54 17.69
CA ALA A 68 -8.42 6.76 19.13
C ALA A 68 -9.28 7.99 19.52
N PHE A 69 -9.25 9.09 18.76
CA PHE A 69 -10.11 10.25 19.02
C PHE A 69 -11.60 9.93 18.84
N ILE A 70 -11.97 9.15 17.83
CA ILE A 70 -13.36 8.67 17.65
C ILE A 70 -13.77 7.79 18.85
N GLN A 71 -12.91 6.86 19.27
CA GLN A 71 -13.17 5.99 20.43
C GLN A 71 -13.24 6.75 21.77
N LEU A 72 -12.54 7.88 21.89
CA LEU A 72 -12.67 8.80 23.03
C LEU A 72 -14.00 9.57 23.04
N GLY A 73 -14.70 9.63 21.89
CA GLY A 73 -15.88 10.48 21.69
C GLY A 73 -15.54 11.96 21.43
N GLU A 74 -14.30 12.26 21.02
CA GLU A 74 -13.85 13.62 20.69
C GLU A 74 -14.17 13.99 19.23
N ILE A 75 -14.45 12.99 18.38
CA ILE A 75 -14.82 13.11 16.97
C ILE A 75 -16.02 12.19 16.73
N ASP A 76 -17.01 12.65 15.97
CA ASP A 76 -18.15 11.83 15.56
C ASP A 76 -17.69 10.71 14.62
N ASP A 77 -18.20 9.49 14.82
CA ASP A 77 -17.92 8.37 13.90
C ASP A 77 -18.49 8.69 12.50
N PRO A 78 -17.66 8.75 11.44
CA PRO A 78 -18.11 9.12 10.10
C PRO A 78 -19.11 8.13 9.48
N PHE A 79 -19.16 6.89 9.97
CA PHE A 79 -20.09 5.86 9.47
C PHE A 79 -21.43 5.87 10.20
N THR A 80 -21.42 6.10 11.52
CA THR A 80 -22.65 6.05 12.34
C THR A 80 -23.23 7.42 12.71
N GLN A 81 -22.49 8.51 12.45
CA GLN A 81 -22.80 9.90 12.82
C GLN A 81 -23.16 10.05 14.31
N LYS A 82 -22.52 9.24 15.16
CA LYS A 82 -22.77 9.18 16.61
C LYS A 82 -21.45 9.19 17.37
N GLN A 83 -21.45 9.85 18.52
CA GLN A 83 -20.33 9.77 19.47
C GLN A 83 -20.40 8.45 20.23
N SER A 84 -19.73 7.44 19.68
CA SER A 84 -19.57 6.11 20.30
C SER A 84 -18.34 6.09 21.20
N LYS A 85 -18.47 6.66 22.40
CA LYS A 85 -17.39 6.67 23.40
C LYS A 85 -17.13 5.27 23.95
N ASN A 86 -15.96 4.70 23.63
CA ASN A 86 -15.48 3.41 24.11
C ASN A 86 -14.06 3.52 24.67
N LEU A 87 -13.97 3.91 25.94
CA LEU A 87 -12.70 4.08 26.66
C LEU A 87 -11.82 2.80 26.70
N PRO A 88 -12.36 1.57 26.89
CA PRO A 88 -11.54 0.36 26.79
C PRO A 88 -10.79 0.22 25.46
N ILE A 89 -11.47 0.46 24.32
CA ILE A 89 -10.83 0.37 23.00
C ILE A 89 -9.87 1.56 22.79
N ALA A 90 -10.25 2.78 23.19
CA ALA A 90 -9.35 3.95 23.14
C ALA A 90 -8.03 3.69 23.87
N LYS A 91 -8.07 3.06 25.06
CA LYS A 91 -6.87 2.65 25.79
C LYS A 91 -6.04 1.66 24.98
N GLN A 92 -6.67 0.63 24.39
CA GLN A 92 -5.98 -0.37 23.57
C GLN A 92 -5.28 0.24 22.35
N THR A 93 -5.89 1.22 21.67
CA THR A 93 -5.25 1.93 20.56
C THR A 93 -4.11 2.83 21.02
N ILE A 94 -4.21 3.49 22.19
CA ILE A 94 -3.11 4.27 22.79
C ILE A 94 -1.94 3.35 23.17
N ASP A 95 -2.22 2.20 23.78
CA ASP A 95 -1.22 1.20 24.15
C ASP A 95 -0.54 0.61 22.89
N LEU A 96 -1.29 0.41 21.80
CA LEU A 96 -0.76 -0.02 20.50
C LEU A 96 0.22 1.01 19.92
N ILE A 97 -0.13 2.29 19.89
CA ILE A 97 0.78 3.37 19.42
C ILE A 97 2.02 3.43 20.33
N GLY A 98 1.86 3.24 21.65
CA GLY A 98 2.97 3.19 22.60
C GLY A 98 3.91 2.00 22.35
N MET A 99 3.36 0.83 22.06
CA MET A 99 4.11 -0.37 21.69
C MET A 99 4.84 -0.19 20.37
N LEU A 100 4.20 0.45 19.37
CA LEU A 100 4.84 0.79 18.10
C LEU A 100 6.07 1.69 18.30
N ARG A 101 5.96 2.77 19.09
CA ARG A 101 7.11 3.64 19.44
C ARG A 101 8.29 2.83 20.00
N GLU A 102 8.05 1.93 20.96
CA GLU A 102 9.13 1.11 21.53
C GLU A 102 9.72 0.09 20.54
N LYS A 103 8.91 -0.41 19.59
CA LYS A 103 9.39 -1.36 18.56
C LYS A 103 10.09 -0.68 17.38
N THR A 104 9.79 0.58 17.07
CA THR A 104 10.46 1.34 16.01
C THR A 104 11.61 2.22 16.50
N ARG A 105 11.84 2.30 17.82
CA ARG A 105 12.92 3.10 18.43
C ARG A 105 14.28 2.79 17.80
N GLY A 106 14.97 3.83 17.33
CA GLY A 106 16.25 3.72 16.61
C GLY A 106 16.13 3.54 15.10
N ASN A 107 14.92 3.28 14.57
CA ASN A 107 14.61 3.24 13.14
C ASN A 107 13.75 4.44 12.67
N LEU A 108 13.40 5.35 13.58
CA LEU A 108 12.64 6.56 13.27
C LEU A 108 13.56 7.73 12.91
N THR A 109 13.09 8.60 12.01
CA THR A 109 13.65 9.95 11.85
C THR A 109 13.30 10.84 13.04
N SER A 110 14.08 11.91 13.24
CA SER A 110 13.85 12.90 14.30
C SER A 110 12.50 13.63 14.21
N GLU A 111 11.82 13.56 13.07
CA GLU A 111 10.48 14.13 12.87
C GLU A 111 9.40 13.12 13.27
N GLU A 112 9.53 11.86 12.84
CA GLU A 112 8.62 10.77 13.21
C GLU A 112 8.64 10.49 14.72
N GLU A 113 9.81 10.54 15.36
CA GLU A 113 9.95 10.36 16.81
C GLU A 113 9.21 11.46 17.59
N LYS A 114 9.38 12.73 17.20
CA LYS A 114 8.64 13.86 17.80
C LYS A 114 7.14 13.75 17.55
N PHE A 115 6.75 13.34 16.33
CA PHE A 115 5.34 13.20 15.96
C PHE A 115 4.64 12.13 16.80
N ILE A 116 5.22 10.93 16.93
CA ILE A 116 4.61 9.86 17.74
C ILE A 116 4.58 10.21 19.24
N GLU A 117 5.58 10.95 19.74
CA GLU A 117 5.58 11.45 21.12
C GLU A 117 4.48 12.48 21.38
N GLN A 118 4.31 13.46 20.48
CA GLN A 118 3.22 14.45 20.55
C GLN A 118 1.85 13.77 20.50
N VAL A 119 1.63 12.86 19.55
CA VAL A 119 0.39 12.08 19.43
C VAL A 119 0.11 11.27 20.70
N LEU A 120 1.11 10.59 21.26
CA LEU A 120 0.96 9.84 22.51
C LEU A 120 0.66 10.73 23.72
N PHE A 121 1.28 11.91 23.80
CA PHE A 121 1.00 12.87 24.85
C PHE A 121 -0.46 13.35 24.79
N ASP A 122 -0.90 13.84 23.63
CA ASP A 122 -2.25 14.37 23.44
C ASP A 122 -3.33 13.32 23.71
N LEU A 123 -3.17 12.12 23.16
CA LEU A 123 -4.12 11.03 23.36
C LEU A 123 -4.20 10.60 24.83
N ARG A 124 -3.08 10.52 25.55
CA ARG A 124 -3.06 10.19 26.99
C ARG A 124 -3.72 11.29 27.82
N MET A 125 -3.43 12.56 27.52
CA MET A 125 -4.04 13.70 28.22
C MET A 125 -5.55 13.74 28.03
N ARG A 126 -6.05 13.52 26.80
CA ARG A 126 -7.50 13.41 26.54
C ARG A 126 -8.10 12.16 27.19
N TYR A 127 -7.43 11.02 27.15
CA TYR A 127 -7.89 9.80 27.82
C TYR A 127 -8.11 10.03 29.32
N VAL A 128 -7.15 10.65 30.02
CA VAL A 128 -7.28 10.96 31.45
C VAL A 128 -8.40 11.96 31.70
N LYS A 129 -8.49 13.04 30.91
CA LYS A 129 -9.58 14.05 31.02
C LYS A 129 -10.98 13.45 30.80
N THR A 130 -11.08 12.40 30.00
CA THR A 130 -12.35 11.82 29.55
C THR A 130 -12.71 10.52 30.31
N ALA A 131 -11.78 9.98 31.10
CA ALA A 131 -11.96 8.82 31.99
C ALA A 131 -12.06 9.19 33.48
N GLY A 132 -11.58 10.38 33.87
CA GLY A 132 -11.82 11.01 35.19
C GLY A 132 -13.08 11.86 35.21
#